data_AF-A0A8B7J9Y9-F1
#
_entry.id   AF-A0A8B7J9Y9-F1
#
_cell.length_a   1.000
_cell.length_b   1.000
_cell.length_c   1.000
_cell.angle_alpha   90.00
_cell.angle_beta   90.00
_cell.angle_gamma   90.00
#
_symmetry.space_group_name_H-M   'P 1'
#
loop_
_entity.id
_entity.type
_entity.pdbx_description
1 polymer ?
#
loop_
_entity_poly.entity_id
_entity_poly.type
_entity_poly.pdbx_seq_one_letter_code
_entity_poly.pdbx_strand_id
1 'polypeptide(L)'
;MPRWWFNATSGLCQSFVFGGCNANLNNFVTEQECQASCARSGGEKDSNEILLPSRKVDGQKADAANKPGHRAEQANDSFSYEEFCMVPQVTGPCRASFSRWYYSPADRTCKKFIYGGCRGNKNNYQKEEQCMHRCSREPGKNGPDFHSDLSTKTIALAVLLAILAAILLGYMIDVSVKMCRKNPELTAGAAWSPLDDKEYLMSNAYTL
;
A
#
# COMPACT_ATOMS: atom_id res chain seq x y z
N MET A 1 -33.90 -11.85 -6.76
CA MET A 1 -33.51 -13.28 -6.88
C MET A 1 -34.13 -14.03 -5.72
N PRO A 2 -34.95 -15.07 -5.94
CA PRO A 2 -35.50 -15.88 -4.86
C PRO A 2 -34.37 -16.45 -4.00
N ARG A 3 -34.46 -16.27 -2.69
CA ARG A 3 -33.51 -16.73 -1.67
C ARG A 3 -34.27 -17.20 -0.44
N TRP A 4 -33.58 -17.88 0.46
CA TRP A 4 -34.13 -18.38 1.72
C TRP A 4 -33.42 -17.72 2.89
N TRP A 5 -34.15 -17.48 3.98
CA TRP A 5 -33.60 -17.03 5.25
C TRP A 5 -34.28 -17.81 6.39
N PHE A 6 -33.54 -18.06 7.47
CA PHE A 6 -34.07 -18.68 8.68
C PHE A 6 -34.72 -17.64 9.57
N ASN A 7 -36.02 -17.82 9.80
CA ASN A 7 -36.79 -17.00 10.72
C ASN A 7 -36.77 -17.65 12.11
N ALA A 8 -36.01 -17.06 13.04
CA ALA A 8 -35.86 -17.57 14.40
C ALA A 8 -37.15 -17.50 15.24
N THR A 9 -38.11 -16.64 14.86
CA THR A 9 -39.40 -16.52 15.55
C THR A 9 -40.33 -17.68 15.19
N SER A 10 -40.37 -18.07 13.91
CA SER A 10 -41.17 -19.21 13.47
C SER A 10 -40.42 -20.54 13.53
N GLY A 11 -39.09 -20.51 13.65
CA GLY A 11 -38.24 -21.70 13.57
C GLY A 11 -38.13 -22.28 12.16
N LEU A 12 -38.56 -21.53 11.14
CA LEU A 12 -38.69 -22.03 9.76
C LEU A 12 -37.84 -21.23 8.78
N CYS A 13 -37.38 -21.93 7.74
CA CYS A 13 -36.81 -21.30 6.56
C CYS A 13 -37.92 -20.71 5.70
N GLN A 14 -37.82 -19.42 5.38
CA GLN A 14 -38.80 -18.69 4.59
C GLN A 14 -38.15 -18.10 3.34
N SER A 15 -38.90 -18.04 2.25
CA SER A 15 -38.41 -17.42 1.01
C SER A 15 -38.53 -15.90 1.06
N PHE A 16 -37.59 -15.21 0.41
CA PHE A 16 -37.62 -13.76 0.22
C PHE A 16 -36.96 -13.38 -1.11
N VAL A 17 -37.18 -12.13 -1.54
CA VAL A 17 -36.55 -11.60 -2.75
C VAL A 17 -35.29 -10.84 -2.38
N PHE A 18 -34.13 -11.40 -2.74
CA PHE A 18 -32.84 -10.74 -2.52
C PHE A 18 -32.47 -9.80 -3.68
N GLY A 19 -32.04 -8.58 -3.32
CA GLY A 19 -31.66 -7.51 -4.23
C GLY A 19 -30.32 -7.71 -4.95
N GLY A 20 -29.44 -8.60 -4.48
CA GLY A 20 -28.27 -9.03 -5.24
C GLY A 20 -26.89 -8.58 -4.74
N CYS A 21 -26.80 -7.83 -3.64
CA CYS A 21 -25.52 -7.44 -3.03
C CYS A 21 -25.60 -7.35 -1.50
N ASN A 22 -24.44 -7.48 -0.85
CA ASN A 22 -24.28 -7.38 0.61
C ASN A 22 -25.23 -8.28 1.40
N ALA A 23 -25.34 -9.54 1.00
CA ALA A 23 -26.05 -10.55 1.78
C ALA A 23 -25.38 -10.70 3.15
N ASN A 24 -26.19 -10.83 4.20
CA ASN A 24 -25.72 -11.35 5.47
C ASN A 24 -25.67 -12.90 5.43
N LEU A 25 -25.18 -13.54 6.49
CA LEU A 25 -25.07 -15.01 6.57
C LEU A 25 -26.42 -15.73 6.54
N ASN A 26 -27.53 -15.04 6.83
CA ASN A 26 -28.88 -15.57 6.81
C ASN A 26 -29.53 -15.40 5.41
N ASN A 27 -28.84 -15.92 4.38
CA ASN A 27 -29.25 -15.80 2.97
C ASN A 27 -28.75 -17.01 2.17
N PHE A 28 -29.66 -17.94 1.89
CA PHE A 28 -29.38 -19.24 1.28
C PHE A 28 -29.97 -19.33 -0.13
N VAL A 29 -29.34 -20.13 -0.98
CA VAL A 29 -29.84 -20.36 -2.35
C VAL A 29 -31.06 -21.26 -2.32
N THR A 30 -31.02 -22.32 -1.52
CA THR A 30 -32.06 -23.35 -1.42
C THR A 30 -32.62 -23.44 0.00
N GLU A 31 -33.85 -23.96 0.11
CA GLU A 31 -34.48 -24.23 1.40
C GLU A 31 -33.68 -25.25 2.21
N GLN A 32 -33.18 -26.30 1.55
CA GLN A 32 -32.43 -27.38 2.18
C GLN A 32 -31.13 -26.89 2.82
N GLU A 33 -30.40 -25.98 2.16
CA GLU A 33 -29.22 -25.32 2.73
C GLU A 33 -29.54 -24.52 3.99
N CYS A 34 -30.64 -23.76 3.96
CA CYS A 34 -31.13 -23.02 5.12
C CYS A 34 -31.49 -23.96 6.28
N GLN A 35 -32.21 -25.06 5.99
CA GLN A 35 -32.63 -26.03 7.00
C GLN A 35 -31.43 -26.75 7.62
N ALA A 36 -30.48 -27.20 6.81
CA ALA A 36 -29.26 -27.86 7.28
C ALA A 36 -28.39 -26.93 8.14
N SER A 37 -28.36 -25.64 7.81
CA SER A 37 -27.54 -24.63 8.51
C SER A 37 -28.18 -24.15 9.82
N CYS A 38 -29.51 -24.05 9.88
CA CYS A 38 -30.20 -23.33 10.96
C CYS A 38 -31.34 -24.11 11.64
N ALA A 39 -32.11 -24.92 10.92
CA ALA A 39 -33.30 -25.59 11.46
C ALA A 39 -32.98 -26.72 12.45
N ARG A 40 -31.75 -27.26 12.45
CA ARG A 40 -31.31 -28.26 13.45
C ARG A 40 -31.17 -27.69 14.87
N SER A 41 -31.12 -26.36 15.00
CA SER A 41 -30.94 -25.68 16.29
C SER A 41 -32.21 -24.96 16.77
N GLY A 42 -33.33 -25.13 16.06
CA GLY A 42 -34.57 -24.37 16.29
C GLY A 42 -35.79 -25.25 16.46
N GLY A 43 -35.82 -26.09 17.50
CA GLY A 43 -37.05 -26.68 18.04
C GLY A 43 -37.20 -28.18 17.89
N GLU A 44 -37.02 -28.90 19.00
CA GLU A 44 -37.55 -30.25 19.18
C GLU A 44 -38.40 -30.30 20.45
N LYS A 45 -39.73 -30.42 20.27
CA LYS A 45 -40.73 -31.09 21.11
C LYS A 45 -41.85 -31.49 20.13
N ASP A 46 -42.42 -32.69 20.05
CA ASP A 46 -42.60 -33.86 20.94
C ASP A 46 -43.10 -35.01 20.00
N SER A 47 -42.86 -36.32 20.13
CA SER A 47 -43.41 -37.22 21.15
C SER A 47 -43.19 -38.71 20.80
N ASN A 48 -43.05 -39.56 21.84
CA ASN A 48 -43.21 -41.02 21.94
C ASN A 48 -42.22 -42.02 21.28
N GLU A 49 -41.19 -42.40 22.04
CA GLU A 49 -40.75 -43.82 22.15
C GLU A 49 -40.20 -44.11 23.58
N ILE A 50 -40.37 -45.35 24.02
CA ILE A 50 -40.37 -45.85 25.40
C ILE A 50 -38.96 -46.32 25.87
N LEU A 51 -38.62 -46.00 27.13
CA LEU A 51 -37.64 -46.62 28.07
C LEU A 51 -36.22 -47.08 27.58
N LEU A 52 -35.19 -46.33 28.02
CA LEU A 52 -33.86 -46.68 28.62
C LEU A 52 -33.06 -47.98 28.24
N PRO A 53 -31.73 -48.09 28.52
CA PRO A 53 -30.83 -47.15 29.21
C PRO A 53 -29.49 -46.85 28.50
N SER A 54 -28.85 -45.79 29.02
CA SER A 54 -27.46 -45.39 28.91
C SER A 54 -26.43 -46.50 28.66
N ARG A 55 -25.54 -46.26 27.68
CA ARG A 55 -24.13 -46.62 27.82
C ARG A 55 -23.30 -45.35 27.74
N LYS A 56 -22.82 -44.91 28.91
CA LYS A 56 -21.59 -44.14 28.98
C LYS A 56 -20.45 -45.06 28.52
N VAL A 57 -19.60 -44.56 27.65
CA VAL A 57 -18.21 -45.02 27.59
C VAL A 57 -17.37 -43.83 27.99
N ASP A 58 -16.81 -43.93 29.18
CA ASP A 58 -15.89 -42.98 29.75
C ASP A 58 -14.57 -42.94 28.97
N GLY A 59 -14.11 -41.72 28.72
CA GLY A 59 -12.73 -41.27 28.93
C GLY A 59 -11.60 -41.97 28.19
N GLN A 60 -10.95 -41.24 27.29
CA GLN A 60 -9.49 -41.19 27.26
C GLN A 60 -8.99 -39.77 27.00
N LYS A 61 -8.07 -39.41 27.90
CA LYS A 61 -7.37 -38.14 28.09
C LYS A 61 -6.17 -38.09 27.13
N ALA A 62 -5.96 -36.95 26.48
CA ALA A 62 -4.65 -36.49 25.98
C ALA A 62 -4.80 -34.97 25.73
N ASP A 63 -4.38 -34.14 26.67
CA ASP A 63 -3.04 -33.53 26.75
C ASP A 63 -3.06 -32.11 26.21
N ALA A 64 -3.01 -31.17 27.15
CA ALA A 64 -2.62 -29.80 26.89
C ALA A 64 -1.13 -29.80 26.49
N ALA A 65 -0.83 -29.44 25.24
CA ALA A 65 0.34 -28.66 24.81
C ALA A 65 0.57 -28.82 23.31
N ASN A 66 -0.06 -27.97 22.50
CA ASN A 66 0.67 -27.10 21.59
C ASN A 66 -0.34 -26.11 20.99
N LYS A 67 -0.35 -24.89 21.53
CA LYS A 67 -0.87 -23.75 20.83
C LYS A 67 0.18 -23.45 19.77
N PRO A 68 -0.05 -23.66 18.45
CA PRO A 68 0.75 -22.93 17.50
C PRO A 68 0.36 -21.48 17.75
N GLY A 69 1.27 -20.72 18.37
CA GLY A 69 1.19 -19.28 18.24
C GLY A 69 0.99 -19.01 16.76
N HIS A 70 -0.02 -18.24 16.41
CA HIS A 70 0.01 -17.52 15.15
C HIS A 70 1.20 -16.58 15.25
N ARG A 71 2.38 -17.16 14.98
CA ARG A 71 3.55 -16.50 14.45
C ARG A 71 2.99 -15.57 13.40
N ALA A 72 3.31 -14.29 13.54
CA ALA A 72 3.14 -13.34 12.46
C ALA A 72 3.91 -13.91 11.26
N GLU A 73 3.21 -14.70 10.45
CA GLU A 73 3.64 -15.03 9.13
C GLU A 73 3.50 -13.71 8.38
N GLN A 74 4.64 -13.09 8.12
CA GLN A 74 4.74 -12.01 7.15
C GLN A 74 4.22 -12.58 5.82
N ALA A 75 2.91 -12.47 5.62
CA ALA A 75 2.31 -12.59 4.33
C ALA A 75 2.92 -11.46 3.51
N ASN A 76 3.90 -11.82 2.69
CA ASN A 76 4.35 -11.00 1.58
C ASN A 76 3.10 -10.71 0.75
N ASP A 77 2.49 -9.54 0.97
CA ASP A 77 1.36 -9.01 0.21
C ASP A 77 1.88 -8.72 -1.20
N SER A 78 2.03 -9.80 -1.97
CA SER A 78 2.37 -9.74 -3.38
C SER A 78 1.18 -9.11 -4.07
N PHE A 79 1.28 -7.79 -4.27
CA PHE A 79 0.39 -7.07 -5.15
C PHE A 79 0.38 -7.77 -6.52
N SER A 80 -0.76 -8.36 -6.89
CA SER A 80 -0.93 -8.97 -8.21
C SER A 80 -1.19 -7.87 -9.25
N TYR A 81 -0.17 -7.46 -9.97
CA TYR A 81 -0.30 -6.48 -11.05
C TYR A 81 -1.31 -6.94 -12.11
N GLU A 82 -1.34 -8.24 -12.40
CA GLU A 82 -2.24 -8.86 -13.37
C GLU A 82 -3.71 -8.62 -13.01
N GLU A 83 -4.08 -8.84 -11.74
CA GLU A 83 -5.47 -8.72 -11.28
C GLU A 83 -5.96 -7.26 -11.19
N PHE A 84 -5.05 -6.34 -10.90
CA PHE A 84 -5.41 -4.94 -10.68
C PHE A 84 -5.25 -4.07 -11.91
N CYS A 85 -4.35 -4.43 -12.83
CA CYS A 85 -3.95 -3.54 -13.93
C CYS A 85 -4.12 -4.17 -15.31
N MET A 86 -4.01 -5.50 -15.46
CA MET A 86 -4.05 -6.15 -16.78
C MET A 86 -5.45 -6.63 -17.20
N VAL A 87 -6.38 -6.80 -16.26
CA VAL A 87 -7.76 -7.19 -16.57
C VAL A 87 -8.58 -6.02 -17.16
N PRO A 88 -9.53 -6.27 -18.08
CA PRO A 88 -10.38 -5.22 -18.66
C PRO A 88 -11.34 -4.63 -17.61
N GLN A 89 -11.87 -3.44 -17.86
CA GLN A 89 -12.90 -2.84 -17.01
C GLN A 89 -14.22 -3.62 -17.02
N VAL A 90 -14.89 -3.69 -15.87
CA VAL A 90 -16.18 -4.36 -15.72
C VAL A 90 -17.22 -3.44 -15.10
N THR A 91 -18.26 -3.08 -15.86
CA THR A 91 -19.40 -2.29 -15.35
C THR A 91 -20.19 -3.03 -14.28
N GLY A 92 -20.31 -4.35 -14.38
CA GLY A 92 -21.11 -5.16 -13.44
C GLY A 92 -22.61 -5.09 -13.72
N PRO A 93 -23.44 -5.89 -13.02
CA PRO A 93 -24.85 -6.05 -13.34
C PRO A 93 -25.78 -4.98 -12.71
N CYS A 94 -25.27 -4.20 -11.76
CA CYS A 94 -26.05 -3.13 -11.14
C CYS A 94 -26.20 -1.93 -12.07
N ARG A 95 -27.23 -1.09 -11.83
CA ARG A 95 -27.65 -0.01 -12.73
C ARG A 95 -27.34 1.40 -12.23
N ALA A 96 -26.49 1.54 -11.22
CA ALA A 96 -26.00 2.86 -10.82
C ALA A 96 -25.00 3.40 -11.85
N SER A 97 -24.70 4.70 -11.79
CA SER A 97 -23.74 5.33 -12.71
C SER A 97 -22.61 5.99 -11.91
N PHE A 98 -21.58 5.20 -11.59
CA PHE A 98 -20.39 5.72 -10.93
C PHE A 98 -19.27 5.91 -11.96
N SER A 99 -18.82 7.15 -12.14
CA SER A 99 -17.58 7.41 -12.89
C SER A 99 -16.39 6.84 -12.12
N ARG A 100 -15.66 5.92 -12.75
CA ARG A 100 -14.48 5.24 -12.21
C ARG A 100 -13.36 5.25 -13.24
N TRP A 101 -12.17 4.86 -12.80
CA TRP A 101 -10.98 4.76 -13.62
C TRP A 101 -10.51 3.32 -13.69
N TYR A 102 -10.02 2.90 -14.85
CA TYR A 102 -9.34 1.62 -15.04
C TYR A 102 -8.05 1.86 -15.82
N TYR A 103 -7.04 1.03 -15.59
CA TYR A 103 -5.81 1.06 -16.35
C TYR A 103 -5.99 0.31 -17.67
N SER A 104 -5.61 0.94 -18.78
CA SER A 104 -5.52 0.30 -20.09
C SER A 104 -4.06 -0.04 -20.38
N PRO A 105 -3.67 -1.34 -20.37
CA PRO A 105 -2.31 -1.74 -20.72
C PRO A 105 -1.92 -1.36 -22.15
N ALA A 106 -2.90 -1.36 -23.08
CA ALA A 106 -2.69 -1.01 -24.48
C ALA A 106 -2.24 0.46 -24.65
N ASP A 107 -2.83 1.35 -23.86
CA ASP A 107 -2.52 2.79 -23.91
C ASP A 107 -1.51 3.21 -22.83
N ARG A 108 -1.17 2.29 -21.93
CA ARG A 108 -0.35 2.53 -20.73
C ARG A 108 -0.84 3.72 -19.89
N THR A 109 -2.15 3.92 -19.82
CA THR A 109 -2.76 5.04 -19.09
C THR A 109 -4.11 4.66 -18.48
N CYS A 110 -4.57 5.46 -17.52
CA CYS A 110 -5.88 5.29 -16.89
C CYS A 110 -6.98 5.99 -17.68
N LYS A 111 -8.09 5.29 -17.90
CA LYS A 111 -9.26 5.78 -18.65
C LYS A 111 -10.52 5.72 -17.78
N LYS A 112 -11.45 6.64 -18.02
CA LYS A 112 -12.75 6.64 -17.34
C LYS A 112 -13.66 5.55 -17.89
N PHE A 113 -14.49 4.98 -17.02
CA PHE A 113 -15.61 4.11 -17.38
C PHE A 113 -16.76 4.26 -16.38
N ILE A 114 -17.95 3.75 -16.73
CA ILE A 114 -19.11 3.72 -15.84
C ILE A 114 -19.17 2.37 -15.14
N TYR A 115 -19.13 2.40 -13.81
CA TYR A 115 -19.32 1.26 -12.93
C TYR A 115 -20.75 1.24 -12.38
N GLY A 116 -21.40 0.09 -12.50
CA GLY A 116 -22.78 -0.17 -12.10
C GLY A 116 -23.02 -0.17 -10.60
N GLY A 117 -21.96 -0.23 -9.79
CA GLY A 117 -22.04 -0.16 -8.32
C GLY A 117 -21.94 -1.50 -7.61
N CYS A 118 -21.94 -2.63 -8.32
CA CYS A 118 -21.72 -3.94 -7.72
C CYS A 118 -20.94 -4.89 -8.63
N ARG A 119 -20.22 -5.83 -7.99
CA ARG A 119 -19.32 -6.79 -8.64
C ARG A 119 -18.19 -6.09 -9.40
N GLY A 120 -17.73 -6.64 -10.51
CA GLY A 120 -16.55 -6.14 -11.22
C GLY A 120 -15.26 -6.79 -10.73
N ASN A 121 -14.15 -6.21 -11.11
CA ASN A 121 -12.81 -6.67 -10.78
C ASN A 121 -11.99 -5.56 -10.10
N LYS A 122 -10.71 -5.82 -9.85
CA LYS A 122 -9.83 -4.92 -9.10
C LYS A 122 -9.28 -3.75 -9.94
N ASN A 123 -9.41 -3.80 -11.26
CA ASN A 123 -9.08 -2.68 -12.15
C ASN A 123 -10.23 -1.64 -12.16
N ASN A 124 -10.51 -1.07 -10.98
CA ASN A 124 -11.60 -0.12 -10.74
C ASN A 124 -11.23 0.84 -9.60
N TYR A 125 -10.87 2.07 -9.98
CA TYR A 125 -10.36 3.09 -9.07
C TYR A 125 -11.29 4.29 -9.02
N GLN A 126 -11.34 4.98 -7.88
CA GLN A 126 -12.18 6.15 -7.71
C GLN A 126 -11.54 7.41 -8.33
N LYS A 127 -10.21 7.47 -8.34
CA LYS A 127 -9.41 8.60 -8.79
C LYS A 127 -8.37 8.17 -9.82
N GLU A 128 -8.02 9.05 -10.73
CA GLU A 128 -7.02 8.79 -11.77
C GLU A 128 -5.65 8.56 -11.15
N GLU A 129 -5.29 9.36 -10.15
CA GLU A 129 -3.97 9.32 -9.51
C GLU A 129 -3.77 7.98 -8.79
N GLN A 130 -4.84 7.42 -8.21
CA GLN A 130 -4.80 6.10 -7.57
C GLN A 130 -4.54 5.00 -8.60
N CYS A 131 -5.22 5.07 -9.75
CA CYS A 131 -5.03 4.14 -10.86
C CYS A 131 -3.60 4.22 -11.41
N MET A 132 -3.13 5.44 -11.71
CA MET A 132 -1.79 5.66 -12.26
C MET A 132 -0.71 5.24 -11.28
N HIS A 133 -0.81 5.64 -10.00
CA HIS A 133 0.16 5.25 -8.99
C HIS A 133 0.28 3.72 -8.85
N ARG A 134 -0.83 3.00 -8.97
CA ARG A 134 -0.86 1.55 -8.82
C ARG A 134 -0.35 0.81 -10.06
N CYS A 135 -0.67 1.30 -11.26
CA CYS A 135 -0.50 0.53 -12.50
C CYS A 135 0.55 1.06 -13.49
N SER A 136 1.10 2.26 -13.26
CA SER A 136 2.12 2.86 -14.16
C SER A 136 3.52 2.28 -14.02
N ARG A 137 3.76 1.43 -13.01
CA ARG A 137 5.07 0.78 -12.82
C ARG A 137 5.23 -0.34 -13.85
N GLU A 138 6.36 -0.39 -14.53
CA GLU A 138 6.68 -1.48 -15.45
C GLU A 138 6.84 -2.79 -14.66
N PRO A 139 6.04 -3.84 -14.93
CA PRO A 139 6.30 -5.16 -14.36
C PRO A 139 7.62 -5.69 -14.98
N GLY A 140 8.71 -5.67 -14.22
CA GLY A 140 9.99 -6.22 -14.66
C GLY A 140 11.25 -5.45 -14.25
N LYS A 141 11.13 -4.26 -13.65
CA LYS A 141 12.27 -3.60 -13.00
C LYS A 141 12.14 -3.70 -11.49
N ASN A 142 12.53 -4.85 -10.95
CA ASN A 142 12.90 -4.98 -9.53
C ASN A 142 14.21 -4.20 -9.29
N GLY A 143 14.17 -2.88 -9.48
CA GLY A 143 15.06 -1.99 -8.77
C GLY A 143 14.46 -1.76 -7.40
N PRO A 144 15.27 -1.65 -6.32
CA PRO A 144 14.74 -1.28 -5.02
C PRO A 144 13.91 -0.02 -5.19
N ASP A 145 12.64 -0.09 -4.78
CA ASP A 145 11.74 1.04 -4.65
C ASP A 145 12.44 2.11 -3.81
N PHE A 146 13.16 3.02 -4.47
CA PHE A 146 13.49 4.30 -3.86
C PHE A 146 12.17 5.07 -3.89
N HIS A 147 11.32 4.75 -2.92
CA HIS A 147 10.22 5.62 -2.53
C HIS A 147 10.82 7.03 -2.51
N SER A 148 10.35 7.89 -3.40
CA SER A 148 10.38 9.33 -3.21
C SER A 148 9.47 9.70 -2.04
N ASP A 149 9.75 9.09 -0.88
CA ASP A 149 9.57 9.62 0.45
C ASP A 149 10.97 9.90 0.97
N LEU A 150 11.77 10.66 0.20
CA LEU A 150 12.73 11.54 0.86
C LEU A 150 11.87 12.55 1.60
N SER A 151 11.47 12.12 2.81
CA SER A 151 10.52 12.77 3.71
C SER A 151 10.62 14.27 3.52
N THR A 152 9.51 14.98 3.33
CA THR A 152 9.50 16.44 3.23
C THR A 152 10.38 17.11 4.31
N LYS A 153 10.55 16.42 5.46
CA LYS A 153 11.49 16.73 6.53
C LYS A 153 12.97 16.73 6.11
N THR A 154 13.43 15.77 5.31
CA THR A 154 14.80 15.68 4.80
C THR A 154 15.09 16.74 3.75
N ILE A 155 14.13 17.05 2.86
CA ILE A 155 14.28 18.17 1.91
C ILE A 155 14.29 19.51 2.66
N ALA A 156 13.38 19.70 3.62
CA ALA A 156 13.35 20.91 4.45
C ALA A 156 14.64 21.09 5.26
N LEU A 157 15.19 20.01 5.83
CA LEU A 157 16.45 20.04 6.57
C LEU A 157 17.63 20.36 5.63
N ALA A 158 17.69 19.77 4.43
CA ALA A 158 18.73 20.07 3.46
C ALA A 158 18.71 21.55 3.01
N VAL A 159 17.52 22.09 2.75
CA VAL A 159 17.35 23.52 2.40
C VAL A 159 17.76 24.42 3.56
N LEU A 160 17.37 24.07 4.79
CA LEU A 160 17.73 24.83 5.99
C LEU A 160 19.25 24.83 6.23
N LEU A 161 19.92 23.70 6.06
CA LEU A 161 21.38 23.60 6.14
C LEU A 161 22.07 24.44 5.05
N ALA A 162 21.56 24.42 3.81
CA ALA A 162 22.12 25.23 2.73
C ALA A 162 22.00 26.74 2.99
N ILE A 163 20.86 27.19 3.53
CA ILE A 163 20.65 28.60 3.90
C ILE A 163 21.60 29.02 5.03
N LEU A 164 21.75 28.19 6.07
CA LEU A 164 22.66 28.48 7.17
C LEU A 164 24.11 28.56 6.69
N ALA A 165 24.54 27.66 5.80
CA ALA A 165 25.87 27.70 5.20
C ALA A 165 26.10 28.99 4.40
N ALA A 166 25.13 29.41 3.59
CA ALA A 166 25.22 30.65 2.82
C ALA A 166 25.33 31.90 3.72
N ILE A 167 24.55 31.95 4.81
CA ILE A 167 24.60 33.06 5.79
C ILE A 167 25.97 33.10 6.47
N LEU A 168 26.50 31.95 6.89
CA LEU A 168 27.81 31.86 7.53
C LEU A 168 28.93 32.28 6.58
N LEU A 169 28.90 31.83 5.33
CA LEU A 169 29.88 32.24 4.31
C LEU A 169 29.80 33.75 4.06
N GLY A 170 28.60 34.31 3.93
CA GLY A 170 28.41 35.76 3.78
C GLY A 170 28.96 36.55 4.97
N TYR A 171 28.71 36.08 6.20
CA TYR A 171 29.22 36.70 7.42
C TYR A 171 30.75 36.64 7.49
N MET A 172 31.36 35.48 7.18
CA MET A 172 32.81 35.33 7.17
C MET A 172 33.47 36.24 6.13
N ILE A 173 32.89 36.38 4.94
CA ILE A 173 33.38 37.31 3.90
C ILE A 173 33.27 38.77 4.40
N ASP A 174 32.15 39.17 5.01
CA ASP A 174 31.97 40.51 5.57
C ASP A 174 32.97 40.82 6.69
N VAL A 175 33.21 39.86 7.60
CA VAL A 175 34.22 39.98 8.65
C VAL A 175 35.63 40.07 8.07
N SER A 176 35.99 39.24 7.08
CA SER A 176 37.27 39.33 6.39
C SER A 176 37.46 40.69 5.71
N VAL A 177 36.45 41.19 5.01
CA VAL A 177 36.49 42.52 4.38
C VAL A 177 36.61 43.63 5.43
N LYS A 178 35.88 43.55 6.54
CA LYS A 178 35.98 44.51 7.65
C LYS A 178 37.32 44.43 8.37
N MET A 179 37.88 43.24 8.55
CA MET A 179 39.19 43.02 9.15
C MET A 179 40.30 43.58 8.24
N CYS A 180 40.23 43.34 6.93
CA CYS A 180 41.12 43.94 5.93
C CYS A 180 41.02 45.47 5.91
N ARG A 181 39.81 46.04 6.08
CA ARG A 181 39.61 47.49 6.17
C ARG A 181 40.12 48.10 7.48
N LYS A 182 40.14 47.33 8.58
CA LYS A 182 40.54 47.81 9.91
C LYS A 182 42.04 47.66 10.17
N ASN A 183 42.71 46.70 9.52
CA ASN A 183 44.15 46.46 9.61
C ASN A 183 44.78 46.37 8.20
N PRO A 184 45.17 47.50 7.58
CA PRO A 184 45.84 47.50 6.27
C PRO A 184 47.27 46.96 6.28
N GLU A 185 47.86 46.63 7.44
CA GLU A 185 49.27 46.22 7.57
C GLU A 185 49.54 44.70 7.68
N LEU A 186 48.61 43.84 7.25
CA LEU A 186 48.87 42.37 7.24
C LEU A 186 48.38 41.66 5.97
N THR A 187 48.58 42.28 4.80
CA THR A 187 48.52 41.58 3.50
C THR A 187 49.60 42.10 2.55
N ALA A 188 50.86 41.93 2.94
CA ALA A 188 52.00 41.94 2.02
C ALA A 188 52.70 40.57 2.02
N GLY A 189 51.92 39.50 1.86
CA GLY A 189 52.42 38.13 2.00
C GLY A 189 51.61 37.09 1.25
N ALA A 190 51.36 37.33 -0.05
CA ALA A 190 51.15 36.30 -1.07
C ALA A 190 50.94 36.99 -2.43
N ALA A 191 51.97 37.68 -2.91
CA ALA A 191 52.04 38.07 -4.32
C ALA A 191 52.33 36.81 -5.13
N TRP A 192 51.33 36.29 -5.84
CA TRP A 192 51.56 35.38 -6.96
C TRP A 192 51.78 36.26 -8.19
N SER A 193 53.03 36.64 -8.40
CA SER A 193 53.50 37.32 -9.62
C SER A 193 53.82 36.27 -10.68
N PRO A 194 53.31 36.35 -11.93
CA PRO A 194 53.62 35.40 -13.01
C PRO A 194 54.96 35.73 -13.71
N LEU A 195 56.05 35.82 -12.95
CA LEU A 195 57.32 36.32 -13.47
C LEU A 195 58.56 35.57 -12.95
N ASP A 196 58.45 34.24 -12.81
CA ASP A 196 59.58 33.39 -12.41
C ASP A 196 59.74 32.09 -13.23
N ASP A 197 59.21 32.06 -14.47
CA ASP A 197 59.43 30.94 -15.39
C ASP A 197 60.71 31.09 -16.24
N LYS A 198 61.47 32.18 -16.06
CA LYS A 198 62.66 32.48 -16.88
C LYS A 198 63.98 32.09 -16.23
N GLU A 199 64.01 31.89 -14.91
CA GLU A 199 65.25 31.56 -14.19
C GLU A 199 65.51 30.04 -14.16
N TYR A 200 64.48 29.20 -14.35
CA TYR A 200 64.63 27.74 -14.37
C TYR A 200 65.21 27.19 -15.70
N LEU A 201 65.12 27.94 -16.80
CA LEU A 201 65.65 27.51 -18.11
C LEU A 201 67.12 27.88 -18.33
N MET A 202 67.72 28.73 -17.48
CA MET A 202 69.12 29.13 -17.61
C MET A 202 70.09 28.30 -16.75
N SER A 203 69.59 27.43 -15.88
CA SER A 203 70.43 26.64 -14.97
C SER A 203 70.96 25.31 -15.57
N ASN A 204 70.34 24.80 -16.64
CA ASN A 204 70.74 23.51 -17.24
C ASN A 204 71.68 23.63 -18.45
N ALA A 205 72.15 24.84 -18.78
CA ALA A 205 73.07 25.08 -19.90
C ALA A 205 74.54 25.25 -19.46
N TYR A 206 74.84 25.20 -18.16
CA TYR A 206 76.19 25.33 -17.62
C TYR A 206 76.52 24.20 -16.63
N THR A 207 76.38 22.97 -17.10
CA THR A 207 77.14 21.83 -16.56
C THR A 207 77.83 21.15 -17.73
N LEU A 208 79.16 21.18 -17.64
CA LEU A 208 80.22 20.50 -18.40
C LEU A 208 79.81 19.25 -19.18
#